data_AF-A0A6V7HGK2-F1
#
_entry.id   AF-A0A6V7HGK2-F1
#
_cell.length_a   1.000
_cell.length_b   1.000
_cell.length_c   1.000
_cell.angle_alpha   90.00
_cell.angle_beta   90.00
_cell.angle_gamma   90.00
#
_symmetry.space_group_name_H-M   'P 1'
#
loop_
_entity.id
_entity.type
_entity.pdbx_description
1 polymer ?
#
loop_
_entity_poly.entity_id
_entity_poly.type
_entity_poly.pdbx_seq_one_letter_code
_entity_poly.pdbx_strand_id
1 'polypeptide(L)' 'TNACGTVSKRRQGMPKFEERLKKGEACFRSSNSLLAMKWLDKKEVYMITTMHTADFAAVSRYRGLQSVAKP' A
#
# COMPACT_ATOMS: atom_id res chain seq x y z
N THR A 1 -16.87 3.31 12.34
CA THR A 1 -15.59 2.69 12.75
C THR A 1 -14.71 2.55 11.54
N ASN A 2 -13.49 3.10 11.58
CA ASN A 2 -12.51 2.96 10.49
C ASN A 2 -11.59 1.76 10.76
N ALA A 3 -11.10 1.12 9.71
CA ALA A 3 -10.16 0.01 9.80
C ALA A 3 -9.03 0.16 8.77
N CYS A 4 -7.82 -0.19 9.18
CA CYS A 4 -6.68 -0.32 8.28
C CYS A 4 -5.76 -1.44 8.76
N GLY A 5 -5.00 -2.03 7.85
CA GLY A 5 -4.03 -3.07 8.21
C GLY A 5 -3.50 -3.85 7.01
N THR A 6 -2.56 -4.73 7.31
CA THR A 6 -2.03 -5.69 6.34
C THR A 6 -2.95 -6.90 6.21
N VAL A 7 -2.90 -7.54 5.04
CA VAL A 7 -3.78 -8.67 4.72
C VAL A 7 -3.03 -9.74 3.94
N SER A 8 -3.45 -11.00 4.05
CA SER A 8 -2.93 -12.07 3.20
C SER A 8 -3.46 -11.94 1.77
N LYS A 9 -2.60 -12.17 0.78
CA LYS A 9 -2.97 -12.26 -0.65
C LYS A 9 -4.11 -13.24 -0.92
N ARG A 10 -4.21 -14.31 -0.11
CA ARG A 10 -5.23 -15.37 -0.27
C ARG A 10 -6.53 -15.09 0.51
N ARG A 11 -6.68 -13.92 1.13
CA ARG A 11 -7.92 -13.58 1.81
C ARG A 11 -9.07 -13.58 0.81
N GLN A 12 -10.17 -14.22 1.19
CA GLN A 12 -11.40 -14.22 0.40
C GLN A 12 -11.87 -12.79 0.11
N GLY A 13 -12.22 -12.52 -1.14
CA GLY A 13 -12.63 -11.19 -1.60
C GLY A 13 -11.48 -10.20 -1.87
N MET A 14 -10.21 -10.60 -1.71
CA MET A 14 -9.08 -9.75 -2.10
C MET A 14 -9.01 -9.63 -3.64
N PRO A 15 -8.91 -8.42 -4.21
CA PRO A 15 -8.75 -8.27 -5.65
C PRO A 15 -7.41 -8.87 -6.11
N LYS A 16 -7.41 -9.36 -7.35
CA LYS A 16 -6.18 -9.82 -8.00
C LYS A 16 -5.41 -8.61 -8.52
N PHE A 17 -4.11 -8.60 -8.21
CA PHE A 17 -3.16 -7.61 -8.71
C PHE A 17 -2.17 -8.33 -9.62
N GLU A 18 -2.34 -8.14 -10.92
CA GLU A 18 -1.54 -8.77 -11.97
C GLU A 18 -0.30 -7.93 -12.34
N GLU A 19 -0.24 -6.70 -11.84
CA GLU A 19 0.86 -5.78 -12.07
C GLU A 19 2.18 -6.34 -11.52
N ARG A 20 3.20 -6.33 -12.39
CA ARG A 20 4.59 -6.59 -12.03
C ARG A 20 5.22 -5.29 -11.55
N LEU A 21 5.17 -5.10 -10.25
CA LEU A 21 5.76 -3.94 -9.57
C LEU A 21 7.28 -4.09 -9.46
N LYS A 22 8.00 -2.96 -9.45
CA LYS A 22 9.38 -2.87 -8.97
C LYS A 22 9.40 -2.50 -7.49
N LYS A 23 10.55 -2.71 -6.84
CA LYS A 23 10.73 -2.30 -5.44
C LYS A 23 10.46 -0.80 -5.29
N GLY A 24 9.59 -0.44 -4.36
CA GLY A 24 9.12 0.92 -4.11
C GLY A 24 7.80 1.26 -4.79
N GLU A 25 7.36 0.47 -5.79
CA GLU A 25 6.11 0.73 -6.50
C GLU A 25 4.90 0.07 -5.82
N ALA A 26 3.74 0.69 -5.99
CA ALA A 26 2.47 0.19 -5.50
C ALA A 26 1.38 0.30 -6.58
N CYS A 27 0.41 -0.62 -6.54
CA CYS A 27 -0.84 -0.52 -7.26
C CYS A 27 -2.01 -0.69 -6.28
N PHE A 28 -3.17 -0.13 -6.62
CA PHE A 28 -4.33 -0.14 -5.75
C PHE A 28 -5.63 -0.32 -6.54
N ARG A 29 -6.66 -0.75 -5.81
CA ARG A 29 -8.05 -0.82 -6.23
C ARG A 29 -8.90 -0.20 -5.14
N SER A 30 -9.75 0.73 -5.49
CA SER A 30 -10.66 1.38 -4.55
C SER A 30 -12.12 1.09 -4.91
N SER A 31 -12.95 1.01 -3.88
CA SER A 31 -14.39 1.23 -3.95
C SER A 31 -14.74 2.46 -3.11
N ASN A 32 -16.04 2.77 -2.96
CA ASN A 32 -16.51 3.97 -2.27
C ASN A 32 -15.89 4.19 -0.88
N SER A 33 -15.63 3.12 -0.11
CA SER A 33 -15.15 3.21 1.27
C SER A 33 -13.99 2.27 1.60
N LEU A 34 -13.45 1.56 0.61
CA LEU A 34 -12.42 0.56 0.82
C LEU A 34 -11.32 0.69 -0.23
N LEU A 35 -10.08 0.80 0.22
CA LEU A 35 -8.89 0.74 -0.61
C LEU A 35 -8.15 -0.56 -0.33
N ALA A 36 -7.88 -1.33 -1.38
CA ALA A 36 -6.97 -2.45 -1.36
C ALA A 36 -5.71 -2.07 -2.12
N MET A 37 -4.53 -2.35 -1.55
CA MET A 37 -3.24 -1.96 -2.11
C MET A 37 -2.28 -3.15 -2.11
N LYS A 38 -1.49 -3.27 -3.19
CA LYS A 38 -0.30 -4.11 -3.28
C LYS A 38 0.91 -3.20 -3.41
N TRP A 39 1.87 -3.32 -2.49
CA TRP A 39 3.13 -2.60 -2.50
C TRP A 39 4.28 -3.60 -2.54
N LEU A 40 5.28 -3.36 -3.37
CA LEU A 40 6.49 -4.19 -3.40
C LEU A 40 7.64 -3.46 -2.70
N ASP A 41 8.04 -3.94 -1.53
CA ASP A 41 9.33 -3.57 -0.92
C ASP A 41 10.34 -4.72 -1.11
N LYS A 42 10.83 -5.36 -0.04
CA LYS A 42 11.61 -6.60 -0.14
C LYS A 42 10.74 -7.80 -0.55
N LYS A 43 9.43 -7.73 -0.26
CA LYS A 43 8.41 -8.74 -0.56
C LYS A 43 7.10 -8.02 -0.91
N GLU A 44 6.17 -8.74 -1.54
CA GLU A 44 4.81 -8.25 -1.77
C GLU A 44 4.10 -8.05 -0.43
N VAL A 45 3.61 -6.84 -0.18
CA VAL A 45 2.77 -6.48 0.97
C VAL A 45 1.40 -6.09 0.44
N TYR A 46 0.37 -6.67 1.04
CA TYR A 46 -1.01 -6.33 0.74
C TYR A 46 -1.63 -5.60 1.94
N MET A 47 -2.36 -4.52 1.68
CA MET A 47 -3.03 -3.73 2.70
C MET A 47 -4.48 -3.46 2.31
N ILE A 48 -5.32 -3.28 3.33
CA ILE A 48 -6.69 -2.78 3.20
C ILE A 48 -6.88 -1.62 4.16
N THR A 49 -7.59 -0.59 3.73
CA THR A 49 -7.94 0.56 4.56
C THR A 49 -9.28 1.15 4.16
N THR A 50 -10.04 1.64 5.14
CA THR A 50 -11.28 2.41 4.93
C THR A 50 -11.11 3.90 5.20
N MET A 51 -9.89 4.35 5.50
CA MET A 51 -9.63 5.71 5.99
C MET A 51 -8.49 6.45 5.30
N HIS A 52 -7.66 5.75 4.52
CA HIS A 52 -6.53 6.36 3.81
C HIS A 52 -6.78 6.43 2.31
N THR A 53 -6.20 7.43 1.65
CA THR A 53 -6.13 7.51 0.18
C THR A 53 -5.02 6.60 -0.34
N ALA A 54 -4.88 6.51 -1.66
CA ALA A 54 -3.83 5.76 -2.31
C ALA A 54 -2.47 6.48 -2.32
N ASP A 55 -2.40 7.71 -1.80
CA ASP A 55 -1.18 8.50 -1.81
C ASP A 55 -0.15 7.91 -0.86
N PHE A 56 1.08 7.79 -1.34
CA PHE A 56 2.22 7.38 -0.53
C PHE A 56 3.46 8.17 -0.94
N ALA A 57 4.43 8.23 -0.02
CA ALA A 57 5.68 8.94 -0.26
C ALA A 57 6.85 8.10 0.24
N ALA A 58 7.95 8.16 -0.50
CA ALA A 58 9.19 7.55 -0.06
C ALA A 58 9.80 8.41 1.05
N VAL A 59 9.99 7.82 2.22
CA VAL A 59 10.63 8.49 3.36
C VAL A 59 12.02 7.90 3.54
N SER A 60 13.04 8.72 3.36
CA SER A 60 14.40 8.37 3.78
C SER A 60 14.65 8.92 5.18
N ARG A 61 15.25 8.10 6.04
CA ARG A 61 15.71 8.52 7.36
C ARG A 61 17.23 8.42 7.41
N TYR A 62 17.89 9.57 7.52
CA TYR A 62 19.33 9.64 7.75
C TYR A 62 19.58 10.39 9.07
N ARG A 63 20.22 9.73 10.04
CA ARG A 63 20.54 10.30 11.36
C ARG A 63 19.36 11.00 12.07
N GLY A 64 18.15 10.43 11.97
CA GLY A 64 16.94 10.98 12.61
C GLY A 64 16.23 12.08 11.83
N LEU A 65 16.83 12.62 10.76
CA LEU A 65 16.17 13.54 9.83
C LEU A 65 15.33 12.75 8.83
N GLN A 66 14.06 13.13 8.72
CA GLN A 66 13.11 12.55 7.75
C GLN A 66 13.00 13.49 6.55
N SER A 67 13.38 13.03 5.36
CA SER A 67 13.02 13.71 4.11
C SER A 67 11.97 12.88 3.38
N VAL A 68 10.85 13.53 3.06
CA VAL A 68 9.75 12.93 2.30
C VAL A 68 9.91 13.36 0.85
N ALA A 69 10.28 12.41 -0.01
CA ALA A 69 10.20 12.61 -1.46
C ALA A 69 8.76 12.31 -1.87
N LYS A 70 8.00 13.36 -2.21
CA LYS A 70 6.71 13.19 -2.89
C LYS A 70 7.00 12.75 -4.34
N PRO A 71 6.22 11.82 -4.89
CA PRO A 71 6.38 11.35 -6.27
C PRO A 71 6.20 12.47 -7.29
#